data_AF-A0A6L9ZW39-F1
#
_entry.id   AF-A0A6L9ZW39-F1
#
_cell.length_a   1.000
_cell.length_b   1.000
_cell.length_c   1.000
_cell.angle_alpha   90.00
_cell.angle_beta   90.00
_cell.angle_gamma   90.00
#
_symmetry.space_group_name_H-M   'P 1'
#
loop_
_entity.id
_entity.type
_entity.pdbx_description
1 polymer ?
#
loop_
_entity_poly.entity_id
_entity_poly.type
_entity_poly.pdbx_seq_one_letter_code
_entity_poly.pdbx_strand_id
1 'polypeptide(L)'
;MSSTNLLSNSIKKTATRLSVVGLSAIALFGVPEAAKAASINAGTDYLFTPAGGTWVDFDQDGPMDRVFFEGVPVLPGGTDTAVRRLDDCNFDSTGKCTVGLQFESLNLTSVAPVAEFGDQTVFLMLDDSKGDQPITTMEIMEVGNNMATWTNTLEFNWKLVDSLTDPDANVLAQGQEFFNGNGKGTFEPDGNFTVLEYDDSAAWARHTDKIPEPSMVLASIFGLGGMLGLKRKKESDS
;
A
#
# COMPACT_ATOMS: atom_id res chain seq x y z
N MET A 1 36.77 83.33 32.63
CA MET A 1 35.35 82.92 32.58
C MET A 1 35.33 81.40 32.59
N SER A 2 34.65 80.66 33.45
CA SER A 2 33.74 81.00 34.54
C SER A 2 33.72 79.82 35.52
N SER A 3 33.18 80.09 36.70
CA SER A 3 33.34 79.47 38.01
C SER A 3 32.82 78.03 38.22
N THR A 4 33.41 77.41 39.24
CA THR A 4 32.93 76.32 40.11
C THR A 4 31.48 76.46 40.57
N ASN A 5 30.79 75.34 40.81
CA ASN A 5 30.02 75.12 42.05
C ASN A 5 29.76 73.63 42.32
N LEU A 6 30.26 73.20 43.49
CA LEU A 6 29.84 72.03 44.26
C LEU A 6 28.49 72.32 44.91
N LEU A 7 27.62 71.32 45.06
CA LEU A 7 26.71 71.23 46.22
C LEU A 7 26.20 69.78 46.36
N SER A 8 26.63 69.16 47.44
CA SER A 8 26.14 67.90 47.98
C SER A 8 24.74 68.08 48.58
N ASN A 9 23.90 67.04 48.52
CA ASN A 9 22.89 66.84 49.55
C ASN A 9 22.76 65.36 49.93
N SER A 10 22.83 65.14 51.23
CA SER A 10 22.85 63.86 51.93
C SER A 10 21.44 63.37 52.29
N ILE A 11 21.26 62.06 52.16
CA ILE A 11 20.61 61.10 53.10
C ILE A 11 19.17 61.41 53.56
N LYS A 12 18.24 60.48 53.26
CA LYS A 12 17.45 59.76 54.29
C LYS A 12 17.19 58.31 53.87
N LYS A 13 17.63 57.38 54.73
CA LYS A 13 17.28 55.96 54.73
C LYS A 13 15.79 55.81 55.07
N THR A 14 15.09 54.95 54.35
CA THR A 14 13.88 54.29 54.87
C THR A 14 13.94 52.84 54.42
N ALA A 15 14.19 51.97 55.40
CA ALA A 15 14.11 50.53 55.27
C ALA A 15 12.64 50.08 55.37
N THR A 16 12.45 48.76 55.14
CA THR A 16 11.24 47.93 55.36
C THR A 16 10.22 47.99 54.21
N ARG A 17 9.78 46.90 53.58
CA ARG A 17 9.58 45.52 54.03
C ARG A 17 9.79 44.51 52.88
N LEU A 18 10.32 43.33 53.24
CA LEU A 18 10.20 42.10 52.46
C LEU A 18 8.75 41.91 52.00
N SER A 19 8.55 41.85 50.70
CA SER A 19 7.32 41.34 50.09
C SER A 19 7.73 40.15 49.23
N VAL A 20 7.56 38.97 49.83
CA VAL A 20 7.24 37.69 49.20
C VAL A 20 7.95 37.37 47.89
N VAL A 21 8.87 36.39 48.00
CA VAL A 21 9.26 35.47 46.94
C VAL A 21 7.99 34.94 46.26
N GLY A 22 7.67 35.50 45.08
CA GLY A 22 6.69 34.93 44.17
C GLY A 22 7.26 33.66 43.59
N LEU A 23 7.01 32.54 44.27
CA LEU A 23 7.23 31.20 43.76
C LEU A 23 6.60 31.06 42.36
N SER A 24 7.46 30.64 41.42
CA SER A 24 7.13 29.74 40.32
C SER A 24 5.99 30.17 39.40
N ALA A 25 6.31 31.00 38.40
CA ALA A 25 5.85 30.67 37.05
C ALA A 25 6.58 29.37 36.67
N ILE A 26 5.96 28.23 37.01
CA ILE A 26 6.25 26.96 36.34
C ILE A 26 6.05 27.28 34.87
N ALA A 27 7.14 27.48 34.13
CA ALA A 27 7.13 27.26 32.71
C ALA A 27 6.61 25.83 32.59
N LEU A 28 5.34 25.70 32.22
CA LEU A 28 4.80 24.46 31.71
C LEU A 28 5.62 24.26 30.43
N PHE A 29 6.80 23.66 30.59
CA PHE A 29 7.52 23.05 29.50
C PHE A 29 6.49 22.08 28.95
N GLY A 30 5.78 22.50 27.90
CA GLY A 30 5.02 21.60 27.06
C GLY A 30 6.06 20.59 26.63
N VAL A 31 6.09 19.47 27.33
CA VAL A 31 6.88 18.33 26.94
C VAL A 31 6.38 18.07 25.53
N PRO A 32 7.19 18.24 24.49
CA PRO A 32 6.74 17.86 23.17
C PRO A 32 6.31 16.41 23.33
N GLU A 33 5.01 16.15 23.19
CA GLU A 33 4.54 14.78 23.03
C GLU A 33 5.36 14.26 21.86
N ALA A 34 6.26 13.32 22.14
CA ALA A 34 7.06 12.71 21.11
C ALA A 34 6.04 12.22 20.08
N ALA A 35 6.06 12.83 18.89
CA ALA A 35 5.17 12.46 17.82
C ALA A 35 5.26 10.94 17.70
N LYS A 36 4.14 10.27 17.94
CA LYS A 36 4.08 8.82 17.94
C LYS A 36 4.67 8.37 16.61
N ALA A 37 5.79 7.65 16.64
CA ALA A 37 6.41 7.15 15.41
C ALA A 37 5.32 6.41 14.63
N ALA A 38 5.14 6.78 13.36
CA ALA A 38 4.17 6.10 12.53
C ALA A 38 4.54 4.62 12.46
N SER A 39 3.55 3.76 12.62
CA SER A 39 3.71 2.31 12.47
C SER A 39 3.02 1.90 11.18
N ILE A 40 3.58 0.96 10.45
CA ILE A 40 2.89 0.28 9.35
C ILE A 40 2.40 -1.03 9.93
N ASN A 41 1.11 -1.30 9.86
CA ASN A 41 0.56 -2.51 10.47
C ASN A 41 0.72 -3.71 9.53
N ALA A 42 0.75 -4.91 10.11
CA ALA A 42 0.50 -6.17 9.41
C ALA A 42 -0.90 -6.15 8.78
N GLY A 43 -1.08 -6.91 7.71
CA GLY A 43 -2.34 -6.95 6.97
C GLY A 43 -2.20 -7.60 5.60
N THR A 44 -3.29 -7.63 4.85
CA THR A 44 -3.30 -8.12 3.46
C THR A 44 -3.60 -6.97 2.52
N ASP A 45 -2.71 -6.79 1.56
CA ASP A 45 -2.83 -5.82 0.47
C ASP A 45 -3.44 -6.53 -0.73
N TYR A 46 -4.57 -6.01 -1.20
CA TYR A 46 -5.32 -6.55 -2.32
C TYR A 46 -5.08 -5.69 -3.56
N LEU A 47 -4.67 -6.34 -4.65
CA LEU A 47 -4.06 -5.70 -5.81
C LEU A 47 -4.77 -6.10 -7.10
N PHE A 48 -4.85 -5.13 -8.02
CA PHE A 48 -5.36 -5.35 -9.36
C PHE A 48 -4.22 -5.41 -10.36
N THR A 49 -4.25 -6.41 -11.23
CA THR A 49 -3.47 -6.41 -12.45
C THR A 49 -3.86 -5.16 -13.28
N PRO A 50 -2.90 -4.31 -13.69
CA PRO A 50 -3.18 -3.10 -14.45
C PRO A 50 -3.89 -3.37 -15.78
N ALA A 51 -4.59 -2.34 -16.27
CA ALA A 51 -5.15 -2.36 -17.61
C ALA A 51 -4.02 -2.54 -18.65
N GLY A 52 -4.17 -3.52 -19.55
CA GLY A 52 -3.11 -3.96 -20.46
C GLY A 52 -2.42 -5.25 -20.02
N GLY A 53 -2.72 -5.74 -18.81
CA GLY A 53 -2.21 -6.99 -18.29
C GLY A 53 -0.82 -6.87 -17.65
N THR A 54 -0.27 -8.01 -17.29
CA THR A 54 1.12 -8.20 -16.87
C THR A 54 1.76 -9.29 -17.75
N TRP A 55 3.05 -9.55 -17.56
CA TRP A 55 3.73 -10.64 -18.25
C TRP A 55 4.69 -11.35 -17.29
N VAL A 56 4.90 -12.64 -17.55
CA VAL A 56 5.91 -13.46 -16.88
C VAL A 56 6.83 -14.06 -17.93
N ASP A 57 8.12 -14.06 -17.63
CA ASP A 57 9.14 -14.79 -18.37
C ASP A 57 9.53 -15.99 -17.50
N PHE A 58 9.27 -17.20 -17.99
CA PHE A 58 9.41 -18.41 -17.18
C PHE A 58 10.76 -19.07 -17.49
N ASP A 59 11.82 -18.60 -16.84
CA ASP A 59 13.22 -18.83 -17.23
C ASP A 59 13.63 -20.31 -17.42
N GLN A 60 13.02 -21.28 -16.71
CA GLN A 60 13.46 -22.69 -16.74
C GLN A 60 12.38 -23.76 -16.90
N ASP A 61 11.14 -23.52 -16.48
CA ASP A 61 10.12 -24.59 -16.39
C ASP A 61 8.74 -24.19 -16.97
N GLY A 62 8.67 -23.08 -17.72
CA GLY A 62 7.46 -22.64 -18.40
C GLY A 62 7.62 -22.49 -19.92
N PRO A 63 6.69 -21.79 -20.58
CA PRO A 63 6.80 -21.42 -22.00
C PRO A 63 8.11 -20.72 -22.32
N MET A 64 8.64 -20.92 -23.53
CA MET A 64 9.94 -20.37 -23.92
C MET A 64 9.95 -18.85 -24.13
N ASP A 65 8.75 -18.25 -24.21
CA ASP A 65 8.54 -16.82 -24.40
C ASP A 65 7.68 -16.24 -23.28
N ARG A 66 7.69 -14.90 -23.18
CA ARG A 66 6.83 -14.16 -22.27
C ARG A 66 5.37 -14.49 -22.53
N VAL A 67 4.66 -14.86 -21.46
CA VAL A 67 3.21 -15.01 -21.49
C VAL A 67 2.57 -13.78 -20.87
N PHE A 68 1.64 -13.17 -21.62
CA PHE A 68 0.86 -12.05 -21.15
C PHE A 68 -0.37 -12.55 -20.41
N PHE A 69 -0.66 -11.94 -19.27
CA PHE A 69 -1.75 -12.30 -18.38
C PHE A 69 -2.64 -11.11 -18.07
N GLU A 70 -3.91 -11.38 -17.84
CA GLU A 70 -4.86 -10.46 -17.23
C GLU A 70 -5.36 -11.00 -15.88
N GLY A 71 -5.73 -10.09 -14.99
CA GLY A 71 -6.23 -10.44 -13.66
C GLY A 71 -7.62 -11.07 -13.72
N VAL A 72 -7.83 -12.13 -12.94
CA VAL A 72 -9.15 -12.75 -12.73
C VAL A 72 -9.67 -12.28 -11.36
N PRO A 73 -10.60 -11.31 -11.31
CA PRO A 73 -10.95 -10.57 -10.10
C PRO A 73 -11.84 -11.36 -9.13
N VAL A 74 -11.30 -12.39 -8.48
CA VAL A 74 -12.02 -13.31 -7.58
C VAL A 74 -11.85 -13.00 -6.09
N LEU A 75 -11.00 -12.03 -5.74
CA LEU A 75 -10.69 -11.63 -4.37
C LEU A 75 -11.52 -10.41 -3.91
N PRO A 76 -11.52 -10.07 -2.61
CA PRO A 76 -12.21 -8.90 -2.09
C PRO A 76 -11.92 -7.60 -2.85
N GLY A 77 -12.95 -6.79 -3.03
CA GLY A 77 -12.85 -5.58 -3.85
C GLY A 77 -12.79 -5.82 -5.36
N GLY A 78 -12.87 -7.07 -5.83
CA GLY A 78 -12.67 -7.43 -7.23
C GLY A 78 -11.20 -7.46 -7.63
N THR A 79 -10.32 -7.78 -6.69
CA THR A 79 -8.87 -7.92 -6.93
C THR A 79 -8.52 -9.32 -7.43
N ASP A 80 -7.33 -9.48 -7.98
CA ASP A 80 -6.83 -10.75 -8.53
C ASP A 80 -5.58 -11.27 -7.80
N THR A 81 -4.94 -10.39 -7.03
CA THR A 81 -3.71 -10.69 -6.30
C THR A 81 -3.82 -10.22 -4.83
N ALA A 82 -3.31 -11.00 -3.90
CA ALA A 82 -3.20 -10.65 -2.48
C ALA A 82 -1.80 -10.92 -1.96
N VAL A 83 -1.23 -9.93 -1.26
CA VAL A 83 0.08 -10.01 -0.61
C VAL A 83 -0.09 -9.66 0.86
N ARG A 84 0.42 -10.52 1.74
CA ARG A 84 0.35 -10.34 3.19
C ARG A 84 1.62 -9.68 3.72
N ARG A 85 1.45 -8.59 4.47
CA ARG A 85 2.41 -8.02 5.41
C ARG A 85 2.35 -8.81 6.71
N LEU A 86 3.43 -9.49 7.05
CA LEU A 86 3.46 -10.46 8.17
C LEU A 86 3.53 -9.81 9.54
N ASP A 87 4.17 -8.63 9.63
CA ASP A 87 4.50 -8.00 10.89
C ASP A 87 4.19 -6.50 10.84
N ASP A 88 3.76 -5.97 11.99
CA ASP A 88 3.80 -4.53 12.22
C ASP A 88 5.26 -4.06 12.18
N CYS A 89 5.48 -2.87 11.64
CA CYS A 89 6.79 -2.28 11.58
C CYS A 89 6.77 -0.81 11.99
N ASN A 90 7.73 -0.46 12.85
CA ASN A 90 7.92 0.91 13.32
C ASN A 90 9.16 1.49 12.65
N PHE A 91 9.07 2.74 12.20
CA PHE A 91 10.24 3.45 11.70
C PHE A 91 11.29 3.63 12.80
N ASP A 92 12.53 3.28 12.50
CA ASP A 92 13.66 3.47 13.40
C ASP A 92 14.12 4.95 13.42
N SER A 93 15.16 5.26 14.19
CA SER A 93 15.70 6.62 14.28
C SER A 93 16.27 7.17 12.96
N THR A 94 16.44 6.32 11.94
CA THR A 94 16.88 6.68 10.59
C THR A 94 15.71 6.84 9.62
N GLY A 95 14.46 6.65 10.07
CA GLY A 95 13.28 6.67 9.23
C GLY A 95 13.14 5.41 8.38
N LYS A 96 13.75 4.29 8.79
CA LYS A 96 13.70 3.02 8.07
C LYS A 96 12.82 2.01 8.80
N CYS A 97 12.12 1.22 8.02
CA CYS A 97 11.26 0.13 8.47
C CYS A 97 11.41 -1.07 7.50
N THR A 98 11.33 -2.29 8.02
CA THR A 98 11.32 -3.52 7.21
C THR A 98 10.16 -4.40 7.60
N VAL A 99 9.37 -4.84 6.61
CA VAL A 99 8.21 -5.70 6.77
C VAL A 99 8.42 -7.00 5.98
N GLY A 100 8.04 -8.13 6.57
CA GLY A 100 7.98 -9.41 5.86
C GLY A 100 6.78 -9.45 4.91
N LEU A 101 6.99 -9.86 3.66
CA LEU A 101 5.96 -10.03 2.64
C LEU A 101 5.83 -11.49 2.23
N GLN A 102 4.59 -11.93 1.97
CA GLN A 102 4.28 -13.25 1.47
C GLN A 102 3.09 -13.18 0.52
N PHE A 103 3.17 -13.83 -0.64
CA PHE A 103 1.99 -13.99 -1.51
C PHE A 103 0.94 -14.87 -0.82
N GLU A 104 -0.31 -14.40 -0.82
CA GLU A 104 -1.46 -15.12 -0.27
C GLU A 104 -2.38 -15.62 -1.39
N SER A 105 -2.49 -14.87 -2.48
CA SER A 105 -3.24 -15.31 -3.66
C SER A 105 -2.74 -14.65 -4.94
N LEU A 106 -2.81 -15.39 -6.05
CA LEU A 106 -2.52 -14.93 -7.41
C LEU A 106 -3.48 -15.65 -8.36
N ASN A 107 -4.27 -14.92 -9.13
CA ASN A 107 -5.26 -15.51 -10.04
C ASN A 107 -5.22 -14.77 -11.37
N LEU A 108 -4.37 -15.23 -12.30
CA LEU A 108 -4.26 -14.61 -13.62
C LEU A 108 -4.63 -15.60 -14.72
N THR A 109 -5.10 -15.09 -15.85
CA THR A 109 -5.38 -15.89 -17.05
C THR A 109 -4.60 -15.34 -18.24
N SER A 110 -4.11 -16.23 -19.11
CA SER A 110 -3.35 -15.83 -20.29
C SER A 110 -4.24 -15.05 -21.27
N VAL A 111 -3.76 -13.90 -21.75
CA VAL A 111 -4.49 -13.04 -22.71
C VAL A 111 -4.69 -13.74 -24.05
N ALA A 112 -3.78 -14.64 -24.42
CA ALA A 112 -3.86 -15.46 -25.63
C ALA A 112 -3.56 -16.93 -25.29
N PRO A 113 -4.03 -17.88 -26.11
CA PRO A 113 -3.66 -19.27 -25.95
C PRO A 113 -2.13 -19.48 -26.06
N VAL A 114 -1.61 -20.42 -25.26
CA VAL A 114 -0.18 -20.73 -25.16
C VAL A 114 0.12 -22.01 -25.96
N ALA A 115 0.97 -21.88 -26.98
CA ALA A 115 1.20 -22.93 -27.97
C ALA A 115 1.89 -24.17 -27.38
N GLU A 116 2.81 -23.96 -26.44
CA GLU A 116 3.56 -25.01 -25.73
C GLU A 116 2.64 -25.96 -24.96
N PHE A 117 1.44 -25.51 -24.64
CA PHE A 117 0.43 -26.30 -23.95
C PHE A 117 -0.74 -26.72 -24.87
N GLY A 118 -0.53 -26.71 -26.18
CA GLY A 118 -1.53 -27.15 -27.17
C GLY A 118 -2.53 -26.08 -27.58
N ASP A 119 -2.09 -24.82 -27.68
CA ASP A 119 -2.91 -23.66 -28.07
C ASP A 119 -4.14 -23.48 -27.16
N GLN A 120 -3.93 -23.52 -25.85
CA GLN A 120 -4.98 -23.35 -24.84
C GLN A 120 -4.75 -22.15 -23.93
N THR A 121 -5.83 -21.62 -23.37
CA THR A 121 -5.75 -20.66 -22.26
C THR A 121 -5.17 -21.35 -21.04
N VAL A 122 -4.25 -20.67 -20.36
CA VAL A 122 -3.67 -21.14 -19.10
C VAL A 122 -3.94 -20.14 -17.99
N PHE A 123 -3.91 -20.64 -16.75
CA PHE A 123 -4.07 -19.84 -15.56
C PHE A 123 -2.82 -19.89 -14.71
N LEU A 124 -2.34 -18.73 -14.26
CA LEU A 124 -1.21 -18.61 -13.36
C LEU A 124 -1.72 -18.45 -11.94
N MET A 125 -1.28 -19.36 -11.07
CA MET A 125 -1.69 -19.44 -9.67
C MET A 125 -0.48 -19.72 -8.77
N LEU A 126 -0.67 -19.54 -7.46
CA LEU A 126 0.32 -19.97 -6.47
C LEU A 126 0.37 -21.51 -6.39
N ASP A 127 1.58 -22.05 -6.26
CA ASP A 127 1.82 -23.47 -6.04
C ASP A 127 1.98 -23.77 -4.55
N ASP A 128 0.88 -24.13 -3.90
CA ASP A 128 0.85 -24.48 -2.48
C ASP A 128 1.27 -25.94 -2.20
N SER A 129 1.54 -26.74 -3.26
CA SER A 129 2.00 -28.13 -3.09
C SER A 129 3.41 -28.22 -2.50
N LYS A 130 4.18 -27.12 -2.61
CA LYS A 130 5.52 -26.95 -2.04
C LYS A 130 5.50 -26.45 -0.59
N GLY A 131 4.33 -26.28 0.01
CA GLY A 131 4.15 -25.69 1.33
C GLY A 131 3.86 -24.20 1.27
N ASP A 132 4.20 -23.48 2.34
CA ASP A 132 3.97 -22.03 2.41
C ASP A 132 4.78 -21.27 1.35
N GLN A 133 4.21 -20.19 0.82
CA GLN A 133 4.92 -19.30 -0.11
C GLN A 133 6.17 -18.68 0.56
N PRO A 134 7.25 -18.43 -0.18
CA PRO A 134 8.44 -17.79 0.34
C PRO A 134 8.13 -16.46 1.04
N ILE A 135 8.79 -16.23 2.17
CA ILE A 135 8.74 -14.97 2.89
C ILE A 135 9.92 -14.12 2.42
N THR A 136 9.60 -12.92 1.95
CA THR A 136 10.56 -11.93 1.48
C THR A 136 10.43 -10.64 2.27
N THR A 137 11.19 -9.61 1.92
CA THR A 137 11.21 -8.35 2.68
C THR A 137 10.90 -7.15 1.80
N MET A 138 10.19 -6.20 2.38
CA MET A 138 10.04 -4.85 1.87
C MET A 138 10.70 -3.87 2.84
N GLU A 139 11.58 -3.05 2.30
CA GLU A 139 12.20 -1.94 2.99
C GLU A 139 11.44 -0.65 2.65
N ILE A 140 11.10 0.11 3.69
CA ILE A 140 10.34 1.35 3.59
C ILE A 140 11.15 2.44 4.27
N MET A 141 11.35 3.55 3.57
CA MET A 141 12.14 4.70 4.01
C MET A 141 11.26 5.94 4.01
N GLU A 142 11.05 6.52 5.18
CA GLU A 142 10.36 7.79 5.34
C GLU A 142 11.15 8.91 4.66
N VAL A 143 10.46 9.70 3.84
CA VAL A 143 11.02 10.89 3.17
C VAL A 143 10.37 12.20 3.67
N GLY A 144 9.62 12.12 4.78
CA GLY A 144 8.94 13.22 5.45
C GLY A 144 7.51 13.46 4.94
N ASN A 145 6.73 14.25 5.70
CA ASN A 145 5.32 14.55 5.41
C ASN A 145 4.46 13.30 5.18
N ASN A 146 4.69 12.23 5.96
CA ASN A 146 3.99 10.95 5.83
C ASN A 146 4.19 10.27 4.46
N MET A 147 5.23 10.64 3.72
CA MET A 147 5.63 9.99 2.48
C MET A 147 6.77 9.02 2.75
N ALA A 148 6.83 7.95 1.97
CA ALA A 148 7.93 7.01 1.98
C ALA A 148 8.30 6.56 0.57
N THR A 149 9.55 6.17 0.38
CA THR A 149 9.96 5.29 -0.71
C THR A 149 10.01 3.86 -0.21
N TRP A 150 9.74 2.91 -1.07
CA TRP A 150 9.82 1.50 -0.73
C TRP A 150 10.57 0.72 -1.80
N THR A 151 11.22 -0.36 -1.39
CA THR A 151 11.87 -1.34 -2.26
C THR A 151 11.58 -2.73 -1.73
N ASN A 152 11.28 -3.68 -2.61
CA ASN A 152 11.10 -5.06 -2.21
C ASN A 152 11.63 -6.04 -3.25
N THR A 153 11.83 -7.25 -2.77
CA THR A 153 11.85 -8.46 -3.61
C THR A 153 10.65 -9.28 -3.15
N LEU A 154 9.80 -9.75 -4.05
CA LEU A 154 8.82 -10.80 -3.76
C LEU A 154 9.28 -12.07 -4.44
N GLU A 155 9.08 -13.20 -3.79
CA GLU A 155 9.39 -14.52 -4.33
C GLU A 155 8.15 -15.38 -4.14
N PHE A 156 7.81 -16.19 -5.13
CA PHE A 156 6.64 -17.04 -5.08
C PHE A 156 6.84 -18.33 -5.87
N ASN A 157 6.27 -19.40 -5.34
CA ASN A 157 6.11 -20.64 -6.06
C ASN A 157 4.85 -20.53 -6.92
N TRP A 158 4.97 -20.85 -8.20
CA TRP A 158 3.87 -20.72 -9.15
C TRP A 158 3.56 -22.03 -9.85
N LYS A 159 2.32 -22.16 -10.33
CA LYS A 159 1.88 -23.20 -11.26
C LYS A 159 1.03 -22.62 -12.37
N LEU A 160 1.15 -23.20 -13.55
CA LEU A 160 0.27 -23.01 -14.69
C LEU A 160 -0.68 -24.20 -14.80
N VAL A 161 -1.97 -23.90 -14.91
CA VAL A 161 -3.05 -24.90 -14.98
C VAL A 161 -3.96 -24.62 -16.17
N ASP A 162 -4.70 -25.62 -16.64
CA ASP A 162 -5.64 -25.46 -17.76
C ASP A 162 -7.07 -25.11 -17.31
N SER A 163 -7.36 -25.16 -16.00
CA SER A 163 -8.68 -24.89 -15.44
C SER A 163 -8.62 -24.30 -14.03
N LEU A 164 -9.45 -23.29 -13.78
CA LEU A 164 -9.65 -22.73 -12.43
C LEU A 164 -10.56 -23.58 -11.54
N THR A 165 -11.37 -24.48 -12.12
CA THR A 165 -12.35 -25.25 -11.32
C THR A 165 -11.71 -26.41 -10.57
N ASP A 166 -10.57 -26.90 -11.06
CA ASP A 166 -9.79 -27.97 -10.44
C ASP A 166 -8.30 -27.75 -10.79
N PRO A 167 -7.65 -26.76 -10.17
CA PRO A 167 -6.29 -26.36 -10.52
C PRO A 167 -5.25 -27.44 -10.18
N ASP A 168 -5.61 -28.48 -9.43
CA ASP A 168 -4.72 -29.59 -9.08
C ASP A 168 -4.92 -30.80 -10.01
N ALA A 169 -5.98 -30.83 -10.82
CA ALA A 169 -6.22 -31.92 -11.76
C ALA A 169 -5.21 -31.94 -12.93
N ASN A 170 -4.78 -30.77 -13.40
CA ASN A 170 -3.85 -30.67 -14.51
C ASN A 170 -2.89 -29.48 -14.37
N VAL A 171 -1.75 -29.75 -13.72
CA VAL A 171 -0.62 -28.82 -13.66
C VAL A 171 0.22 -28.98 -14.92
N LEU A 172 0.27 -27.92 -15.73
CA LEU A 172 0.98 -27.88 -17.01
C LEU A 172 2.48 -27.59 -16.82
N ALA A 173 2.78 -26.69 -15.88
CA ALA A 173 4.11 -26.24 -15.53
C ALA A 173 4.09 -25.67 -14.11
N GLN A 174 5.24 -25.66 -13.44
CA GLN A 174 5.38 -25.06 -12.12
C GLN A 174 6.82 -24.67 -11.88
N GLY A 175 7.05 -23.68 -11.03
CA GLY A 175 8.37 -23.15 -10.79
C GLY A 175 8.41 -22.24 -9.58
N GLN A 176 9.41 -21.38 -9.57
CA GLN A 176 9.58 -20.31 -8.61
C GLN A 176 10.04 -19.08 -9.38
N GLU A 177 9.44 -17.93 -9.09
CA GLU A 177 9.87 -16.64 -9.65
C GLU A 177 10.10 -15.63 -8.55
N PHE A 178 10.85 -14.58 -8.89
CA PHE A 178 10.97 -13.39 -8.07
C PHE A 178 10.67 -12.12 -8.85
N PHE A 179 10.14 -11.13 -8.15
CA PHE A 179 9.85 -9.79 -8.62
C PHE A 179 10.63 -8.80 -7.77
N ASN A 180 11.24 -7.81 -8.40
CA ASN A 180 11.79 -6.66 -7.70
C ASN A 180 10.89 -5.46 -7.96
N GLY A 181 10.53 -4.76 -6.90
CA GLY A 181 9.71 -3.56 -6.96
C GLY A 181 10.35 -2.41 -6.22
N ASN A 182 10.04 -1.20 -6.68
CA ASN A 182 10.31 0.01 -5.94
C ASN A 182 9.28 1.09 -6.31
N GLY A 183 9.13 2.08 -5.42
CA GLY A 183 8.18 3.15 -5.65
C GLY A 183 8.06 4.13 -4.50
N LYS A 184 6.98 4.91 -4.55
CA LYS A 184 6.60 5.87 -3.51
C LYS A 184 5.24 5.53 -2.93
N GLY A 185 5.05 5.87 -1.67
CA GLY A 185 3.79 5.70 -0.96
C GLY A 185 3.60 6.72 0.13
N THR A 186 2.43 6.69 0.76
CA THR A 186 2.10 7.42 1.97
C THR A 186 1.74 6.46 3.08
N PHE A 187 2.00 6.84 4.33
CA PHE A 187 1.50 6.11 5.48
C PHE A 187 0.59 7.00 6.33
N GLU A 188 -0.55 6.46 6.76
CA GLU A 188 -1.49 7.18 7.61
C GLU A 188 -1.19 6.92 9.09
N PRO A 189 -1.61 7.82 10.00
CA PRO A 189 -1.45 7.61 11.45
C PRO A 189 -2.15 6.35 12.01
N ASP A 190 -3.08 5.77 11.26
CA ASP A 190 -3.74 4.50 11.59
C ASP A 190 -2.91 3.27 11.20
N GLY A 191 -1.77 3.50 10.55
CA GLY A 191 -0.80 2.51 10.09
C GLY A 191 -1.11 1.85 8.77
N ASN A 192 -2.03 2.42 8.00
CA ASN A 192 -2.22 2.06 6.61
C ASN A 192 -1.07 2.58 5.74
N PHE A 193 -0.63 1.77 4.77
CA PHE A 193 0.38 2.15 3.78
C PHE A 193 -0.27 2.13 2.40
N THR A 194 -0.26 3.27 1.70
CA THR A 194 -0.85 3.44 0.38
C THR A 194 0.25 3.66 -0.64
N VAL A 195 0.32 2.80 -1.65
CA VAL A 195 1.27 2.98 -2.76
C VAL A 195 0.75 4.04 -3.74
N LEU A 196 1.57 5.05 -4.03
CA LEU A 196 1.24 6.16 -4.93
C LEU A 196 1.84 5.98 -6.33
N GLU A 197 3.09 5.51 -6.40
CA GLU A 197 3.84 5.38 -7.64
C GLU A 197 4.64 4.08 -7.62
N TYR A 198 4.69 3.41 -8.77
CA TYR A 198 5.60 2.30 -9.07
C TYR A 198 6.59 2.79 -10.11
N ASP A 199 7.89 2.68 -9.82
CA ASP A 199 8.96 3.20 -10.69
C ASP A 199 9.49 2.14 -11.69
N ASP A 200 8.92 0.92 -11.72
CA ASP A 200 9.43 -0.17 -12.57
C ASP A 200 8.44 -0.77 -13.59
N SER A 201 9.02 -1.43 -14.60
CA SER A 201 8.46 -1.84 -15.90
C SER A 201 7.63 -3.14 -15.91
N ALA A 202 7.49 -3.80 -14.76
CA ALA A 202 6.57 -4.92 -14.56
C ALA A 202 5.48 -4.45 -13.59
N ALA A 203 4.49 -3.72 -14.11
CA ALA A 203 3.38 -3.24 -13.29
C ALA A 203 2.42 -4.40 -13.01
N TRP A 204 2.62 -5.09 -11.88
CA TRP A 204 1.74 -6.19 -11.46
C TRP A 204 0.55 -5.72 -10.61
N ALA A 205 0.50 -4.44 -10.22
CA ALA A 205 -0.48 -4.02 -9.23
C ALA A 205 -0.79 -2.52 -9.24
N ARG A 206 -2.07 -2.15 -9.17
CA ARG A 206 -2.52 -0.91 -8.53
C ARG A 206 -3.20 -1.22 -7.21
N HIS A 207 -2.81 -0.51 -6.15
CA HIS A 207 -3.42 -0.61 -4.82
C HIS A 207 -4.78 0.11 -4.81
N THR A 208 -5.75 -0.41 -4.06
CA THR A 208 -6.96 0.36 -3.68
C THR A 208 -6.94 0.67 -2.20
N ASP A 209 -7.13 1.94 -1.85
CA ASP A 209 -7.45 2.29 -0.48
C ASP A 209 -8.78 1.67 -0.05
N LYS A 210 -8.76 1.05 1.13
CA LYS A 210 -9.90 0.55 1.91
C LYS A 210 -10.87 -0.31 1.09
N ILE A 211 -10.63 -1.62 1.06
CA ILE A 211 -11.75 -2.55 0.98
C ILE A 211 -12.57 -2.32 2.26
N PRO A 212 -13.82 -1.83 2.17
CA PRO A 212 -14.63 -1.74 3.36
C PRO A 212 -14.75 -3.15 3.93
N GLU A 213 -14.44 -3.33 5.22
CA GLU A 213 -14.76 -4.58 5.90
C GLU A 213 -16.20 -4.97 5.56
N PRO A 214 -16.51 -6.26 5.32
CA PRO A 214 -17.84 -6.70 4.93
C PRO A 214 -18.81 -6.49 6.10
N SER A 215 -19.26 -5.26 6.26
CA SER A 215 -20.45 -4.91 7.00
C SER A 215 -21.61 -5.28 6.09
N MET A 216 -22.35 -6.31 6.49
CA MET A 216 -23.67 -6.58 5.93
C MET A 216 -24.52 -5.29 5.94
N VAL A 217 -25.48 -5.25 4.99
CA VAL A 217 -26.68 -4.39 4.96
C VAL A 217 -26.42 -3.01 4.32
N LEU A 218 -27.13 -2.48 3.31
CA LEU A 218 -28.53 -2.58 2.90
C LEU A 218 -28.69 -1.94 1.50
N ALA A 219 -29.67 -2.41 0.73
CA ALA A 219 -30.18 -1.70 -0.44
C ALA A 219 -30.76 -0.31 -0.09
N SER A 220 -30.42 0.73 -0.87
CA SER A 220 -31.24 1.93 -1.15
C SER A 220 -30.50 2.74 -2.24
N ILE A 221 -30.99 2.88 -3.47
CA ILE A 221 -32.10 3.71 -3.99
C ILE A 221 -31.89 5.23 -3.75
N PHE A 222 -31.96 5.96 -4.89
CA PHE A 222 -31.93 7.42 -5.16
C PHE A 222 -30.54 8.02 -5.48
N GLY A 223 -30.32 8.76 -6.59
CA GLY A 223 -31.19 9.19 -7.70
C GLY A 223 -30.66 10.46 -8.41
N LEU A 224 -31.07 10.62 -9.69
CA LEU A 224 -31.08 11.82 -10.55
C LEU A 224 -29.76 12.32 -11.21
N GLY A 225 -29.66 12.56 -12.53
CA GLY A 225 -30.69 12.50 -13.58
C GLY A 225 -30.23 12.93 -14.99
N GLY A 226 -31.13 12.72 -15.96
CA GLY A 226 -31.14 13.26 -17.35
C GLY A 226 -30.60 12.29 -18.42
N MET A 227 -31.27 11.93 -19.52
CA MET A 227 -32.54 12.29 -20.17
C MET A 227 -33.03 11.02 -20.91
N LEU A 228 -34.27 10.58 -20.68
CA LEU A 228 -35.40 10.70 -21.61
C LEU A 228 -35.07 10.61 -23.12
N GLY A 229 -35.50 9.51 -23.77
CA GLY A 229 -35.45 9.35 -25.23
C GLY A 229 -36.11 8.09 -25.78
N LEU A 230 -37.24 7.64 -25.21
CA LEU A 230 -38.08 6.62 -25.83
C LEU A 230 -38.92 7.23 -26.97
N LYS A 231 -38.70 6.79 -28.21
CA LYS A 231 -39.73 6.82 -29.26
C LYS A 231 -39.97 5.40 -29.77
N ARG A 232 -41.16 4.89 -29.49
CA ARG A 232 -41.73 3.66 -30.05
C ARG A 232 -42.26 3.90 -31.47
N LYS A 233 -42.03 2.87 -32.30
CA LYS A 233 -42.94 2.21 -33.25
C LYS A 233 -43.60 3.04 -34.37
N LYS A 234 -43.33 2.62 -35.61
CA LYS A 234 -44.35 2.59 -36.67
C LYS A 234 -44.19 1.28 -37.46
N GLU A 235 -45.12 0.36 -37.25
CA GLU A 235 -45.48 -0.67 -38.23
C GLU A 235 -46.04 0.05 -39.46
N SER A 236 -45.65 -0.39 -40.66
CA SER A 236 -46.34 -0.11 -41.91
C SER A 236 -46.43 -1.41 -42.66
N ASP A 237 -47.66 -1.77 -43.00
CA ASP A 237 -48.04 -2.85 -43.89
C ASP A 237 -47.34 -2.75 -45.25
N SER A 238 -46.97 -3.91 -45.79
CA SER A 238 -47.10 -4.27 -47.22
C SER A 238 -47.00 -5.78 -47.37
#